data_AF-A0A932NVA0-F1
#
_entry.id   AF-A0A932NVA0-F1
#
_cell.length_a   1.000
_cell.length_b   1.000
_cell.length_c   1.000
_cell.angle_alpha   90.00
_cell.angle_beta   90.00
_cell.angle_gamma   90.00
#
_symmetry.space_group_name_H-M   'P 1'
#
loop_
_entity.id
_entity.type
_entity.pdbx_description
1 polymer ?
#
loop_
_entity_poly.entity_id
_entity_poly.type
_entity_poly.pdbx_seq_one_letter_code
_entity_poly.pdbx_strand_id
1 'polypeptide(L)' 'MAVKDKAMFTVELDKHQMAFLEDMVQQYQLPDTSKALRVLITFAIDNDAEHERIFQEVRCLDCE' A
#
# COMPACT_ATOMS: atom_id res chain seq x y z
N MET A 1 -19.35 -19.40 -6.04
CA MET A 1 -18.19 -18.69 -5.45
C MET A 1 -18.02 -17.40 -6.22
N ALA A 2 -18.13 -16.23 -5.58
CA ALA A 2 -17.92 -14.97 -6.28
C ALA A 2 -16.45 -14.86 -6.68
N VAL A 3 -16.17 -14.81 -7.98
CA VAL A 3 -14.83 -14.52 -8.48
C VAL A 3 -14.52 -13.08 -8.10
N LYS A 4 -13.52 -12.88 -7.23
CA LYS A 4 -12.99 -11.53 -6.99
C LYS A 4 -12.39 -11.04 -8.30
N ASP A 5 -12.95 -9.98 -8.85
CA ASP A 5 -12.40 -9.30 -10.02
C ASP A 5 -11.02 -8.74 -9.66
N LYS A 6 -9.97 -9.38 -10.18
CA LYS A 6 -8.58 -9.02 -9.92
C LYS A 6 -7.93 -8.76 -11.27
N ALA A 7 -7.35 -7.57 -11.40
CA ALA A 7 -6.50 -7.21 -12.52
C ALA A 7 -5.03 -7.13 -12.05
N MET A 8 -4.10 -7.33 -13.00
CA MET A 8 -2.68 -7.04 -12.78
C MET A 8 -2.37 -5.65 -13.31
N PHE A 9 -1.60 -4.89 -12.56
CA PHE A 9 -1.06 -3.60 -12.96
C PHE A 9 0.36 -3.46 -12.43
N THR A 10 1.22 -2.77 -13.17
CA THR A 10 2.61 -2.51 -12.77
C THR A 10 2.69 -1.13 -12.14
N VAL A 11 3.41 -1.04 -11.02
CA VAL A 11 3.72 0.24 -10.34
C VAL A 11 5.22 0.38 -10.18
N GLU A 12 5.68 1.62 -10.23
CA GLU A 12 7.02 2.00 -9.82
C GLU A 12 6.95 2.51 -8.38
N LEU A 13 7.84 1.99 -7.53
CA LEU A 13 7.94 2.33 -6.13
C LEU A 13 9.41 2.55 -5.79
N ASP A 14 9.68 3.47 -4.86
CA ASP A 14 11.01 3.64 -4.33
C ASP A 14 11.44 2.43 -3.51
N LYS A 15 12.75 2.19 -3.40
CA LYS A 15 13.30 1.03 -2.66
C LYS A 15 12.83 0.98 -1.21
N HIS A 16 12.71 2.13 -0.55
CA HIS A 16 12.23 2.20 0.84
C HIS A 16 10.76 1.80 0.96
N GLN A 17 9.93 2.11 -0.05
CA GLN A 17 8.53 1.72 -0.11
C GLN A 17 8.40 0.21 -0.35
N MET A 18 9.26 -0.36 -1.21
CA MET A 18 9.33 -1.80 -1.41
C MET A 18 9.73 -2.53 -0.12
N ALA A 19 10.78 -2.07 0.55
CA ALA A 19 11.23 -2.62 1.83
C ALA A 19 10.11 -2.57 2.90
N PHE A 20 9.40 -1.45 2.99
CA PHE A 20 8.24 -1.34 3.87
C PHE A 20 7.18 -2.41 3.57
N LEU A 21 6.86 -2.66 2.29
CA LEU A 21 5.89 -3.71 1.94
C LEU A 21 6.39 -5.11 2.32
N GLU A 22 7.68 -5.40 2.16
CA GLU A 22 8.29 -6.67 2.58
C GLU A 22 8.25 -6.85 4.10
N ASP A 23 8.53 -5.79 4.86
CA ASP A 23 8.42 -5.79 6.32
C ASP A 23 6.98 -6.07 6.77
N MET A 24 5.98 -5.45 6.13
CA MET A 24 4.57 -5.72 6.42
C MET A 24 4.17 -7.16 6.09
N VAL A 25 4.76 -7.75 5.04
CA VAL A 25 4.56 -9.17 4.70
C VAL A 25 5.05 -10.06 5.83
N GLN A 26 6.26 -9.81 6.35
CA GLN A 26 6.83 -10.60 7.43
C GLN A 26 6.06 -10.40 8.74
N GLN A 27 5.81 -9.15 9.12
CA GLN A 27 5.17 -8.78 10.38
C GLN A 27 3.76 -9.34 10.51
N TYR A 28 2.97 -9.31 9.42
CA TYR A 28 1.58 -9.73 9.42
C TYR A 28 1.35 -11.08 8.72
N GLN A 29 2.43 -11.80 8.39
CA GLN A 29 2.40 -13.12 7.74
C GLN A 29 1.53 -13.14 6.47
N LEU A 30 1.69 -12.12 5.64
CA LEU A 30 0.94 -12.00 4.39
C LEU A 30 1.56 -12.92 3.32
N PRO A 31 0.78 -13.37 2.32
CA PRO A 31 1.29 -14.23 1.25
C PRO A 31 2.33 -13.53 0.35
N ASP A 32 2.17 -12.23 0.10
CA ASP A 32 3.02 -11.47 -0.81
C ASP A 32 2.83 -9.95 -0.61
N THR A 33 3.72 -9.17 -1.22
CA THR A 33 3.67 -7.69 -1.23
C THR A 33 2.41 -7.16 -1.91
N SER A 34 1.82 -7.91 -2.85
CA SER A 34 0.54 -7.53 -3.48
C SER A 34 -0.62 -7.54 -2.48
N LYS A 35 -0.61 -8.45 -1.49
CA LYS A 35 -1.56 -8.45 -0.38
C LYS A 35 -1.29 -7.28 0.56
N ALA A 36 -0.04 -6.97 0.89
CA ALA A 36 0.30 -5.81 1.72
C ALA A 36 -0.18 -4.50 1.09
N LEU A 37 0.13 -4.28 -0.19
CA LEU A 37 -0.34 -3.11 -0.94
C LEU A 37 -1.87 -3.04 -0.98
N ARG A 38 -2.56 -4.17 -1.19
CA ARG A 38 -4.02 -4.20 -1.17
C ARG A 38 -4.60 -3.84 0.21
N VAL A 39 -3.96 -4.23 1.31
CA VAL A 39 -4.41 -3.82 2.66
C VAL A 39 -4.35 -2.31 2.81
N LEU A 40 -3.26 -1.67 2.35
CA LEU A 40 -3.12 -0.20 2.38
C LEU A 40 -4.17 0.49 1.50
N ILE A 41 -4.35 0.01 0.27
CA ILE A 41 -5.34 0.58 -0.67
C ILE A 41 -6.76 0.39 -0.12
N THR A 42 -7.10 -0.79 0.40
CA THR A 42 -8.41 -1.02 1.02
C THR A 42 -8.65 -0.11 2.21
N PHE A 43 -7.64 0.11 3.06
CA PHE A 43 -7.75 1.07 4.16
C PHE A 43 -8.05 2.49 3.64
N ALA A 44 -7.34 2.94 2.59
CA ALA A 44 -7.60 4.25 2.00
C ALA A 44 -9.01 4.34 1.39
N ILE A 45 -9.50 3.29 0.72
CA ILE A 45 -10.86 3.24 0.17
C ILE A 45 -11.92 3.31 1.28
N ASP A 46 -11.71 2.61 2.40
CA ASP A 46 -12.68 2.52 3.48
C ASP A 46 -12.71 3.79 4.37
N ASN A 47 -11.70 4.69 4.25
CA ASN A 47 -11.52 5.85 5.13
C ASN A 47 -11.32 7.15 4.32
N ASP A 48 -12.38 7.62 3.65
CA ASP A 48 -12.37 8.86 2.85
C ASP A 48 -11.84 10.09 3.61
N ALA A 49 -12.10 10.15 4.92
CA ALA A 49 -11.61 11.24 5.77
C ALA A 49 -10.07 11.35 5.82
N GLU A 50 -9.35 10.26 5.56
CA GLU A 50 -7.89 10.25 5.56
C GLU A 50 -7.30 10.66 4.21
N HIS A 51 -8.10 10.87 3.15
CA HIS A 51 -7.58 11.18 1.81
C HIS A 51 -6.78 12.47 1.78
N GLU A 52 -7.26 13.54 2.44
CA GLU A 52 -6.50 14.79 2.53
C GLU A 52 -5.13 14.57 3.18
N ARG A 53 -5.09 13.78 4.25
CA ARG A 53 -3.84 13.44 4.94
C ARG A 53 -2.93 12.51 4.12
N ILE A 54 -3.50 11.63 3.30
CA ILE A 54 -2.75 10.72 2.43
C ILE A 54 -2.11 11.48 1.27
N PHE A 55 -2.84 12.41 0.66
CA PHE A 55 -2.44 13.05 -0.60
C PHE A 55 -1.92 14.49 -0.46
N GLN A 56 -2.23 15.22 0.60
CA GLN A 56 -1.81 16.62 0.80
C GLN A 56 -0.72 16.78 1.86
N GLU A 57 -0.53 15.80 2.75
CA GLU A 57 0.55 15.84 3.73
C GLU A 57 1.88 15.55 3.02
N VAL A 58 2.77 16.54 2.98
CA VAL A 58 4.13 16.35 2.46
C VAL A 58 4.90 15.47 3.44
N ARG A 59 5.08 14.20 3.07
CA ARG A 59 5.88 13.25 3.84
C ARG A 59 7.30 13.24 3.30
N CYS A 60 8.12 14.12 3.85
CA CYS A 60 9.54 14.08 3.55
C CYS A 60 10.23 12.99 4.35
N LEU A 61 10.39 11.82 3.72
CA LEU A 61 11.31 10.77 4.18
C LEU A 61 12.74 11.00 3.64
N ASP A 62 12.88 11.90 2.63
CA ASP A 62 14.13 12.27 1.94
C ASP A 62 14.18 13.79 1.63
N CYS A 63 13.68 14.66 2.52
CA CYS A 63 13.99 16.09 2.36
C CYS A 63 15.49 16.30 2.67
N GLU A 64 16.27 16.58 1.62
CA GLU A 64 17.38 17.53 1.71
C GLU A 64 16.85 18.97 1.79
#